data_AF-A0A7S1CGY5-F1
#
_entry.id   AF-A0A7S1CGY5-F1
#
_cell.length_a   1.000
_cell.length_b   1.000
_cell.length_c   1.000
_cell.angle_alpha   90.00
_cell.angle_beta   90.00
_cell.angle_gamma   90.00
#
_symmetry.space_group_name_H-M   'P 1'
#
loop_
_entity.id
_entity.type
_entity.pdbx_description
1 polymer ?
#
loop_
_entity_poly.entity_id
_entity_poly.type
_entity_poly.pdbx_seq_one_letter_code
_entity_poly.pdbx_strand_id
1 'polypeptide(L)'
;SERLTGVAYGNDEFQQAIKRAVPEGHTFKGFPVLFGVLSPRLMMQTLLEAAVATDIMATRGDHVALGVRCRVFSYPEDTHAVWVMLAVKYRPVPASVRA
;
A
#
# COMPACT_ATOMS: atom_id res chain seq x y z
N SER A 1 -10.40 19.81 13.06
CA SER A 1 -8.97 20.02 13.40
C SER A 1 -8.39 18.69 13.85
N GLU A 2 -7.77 17.98 12.91
CA GLU A 2 -7.30 16.58 12.97
C GLU A 2 -5.98 16.43 13.78
N ARG A 3 -5.82 17.23 14.85
CA ARG A 3 -4.55 17.36 15.60
C ARG A 3 -4.49 16.60 16.93
N LEU A 4 -5.51 15.81 17.30
CA LEU A 4 -5.64 15.36 18.71
C LEU A 4 -5.41 13.87 19.01
N THR A 5 -5.16 13.00 18.02
CA THR A 5 -4.84 11.60 18.37
C THR A 5 -3.60 11.01 17.71
N GLY A 6 -2.98 11.65 16.70
CA GLY A 6 -1.65 11.27 16.18
C GLY A 6 -1.48 9.84 15.64
N VAL A 7 -2.50 9.00 15.77
CA VAL A 7 -2.53 7.59 15.38
C VAL A 7 -3.52 7.49 14.24
N ALA A 8 -3.00 7.41 13.01
CA ALA A 8 -3.82 7.01 11.88
C ALA A 8 -4.29 5.57 12.13
N TYR A 9 -5.61 5.35 12.12
CA TYR A 9 -6.20 4.02 12.19
C TYR A 9 -5.57 3.13 11.09
N GLY A 10 -5.02 1.97 11.45
CA GLY A 10 -4.26 1.10 10.53
C GLY A 10 -2.76 1.43 10.36
N ASN A 11 -2.24 2.44 11.07
CA ASN A 11 -0.81 2.75 11.09
C ASN A 11 0.01 1.57 11.61
N ASP A 12 -0.47 0.86 12.63
CA ASP A 12 0.28 -0.22 13.26
C ASP A 12 0.38 -1.44 12.34
N GLU A 13 -0.68 -1.87 11.66
CA GLU A 13 -0.63 -3.01 10.73
C GLU A 13 0.27 -2.73 9.52
N PHE A 14 0.19 -1.51 8.98
CA PHE A 14 1.06 -1.08 7.89
C PHE A 14 2.52 -0.94 8.33
N GLN A 15 2.77 -0.33 9.50
CA GLN A 15 4.12 -0.20 10.04
C GLN A 15 4.69 -1.56 10.43
N GLN A 16 3.88 -2.48 10.97
CA GLN A 16 4.29 -3.84 11.29
C GLN A 16 4.70 -4.60 10.03
N ALA A 17 3.90 -4.53 8.95
CA ALA A 17 4.24 -5.14 7.68
C ALA A 17 5.61 -4.69 7.12
N ILE A 18 6.05 -3.47 7.45
CA ILE A 18 7.31 -2.88 6.96
C ILE A 18 8.48 -3.05 7.95
N LYS A 19 8.25 -3.00 9.27
CA LYS A 19 9.32 -2.80 10.27
C LYS A 19 9.94 -4.06 10.89
N ARG A 20 9.47 -5.28 10.57
CA ARG A 20 10.00 -6.62 10.96
C ARG A 20 8.89 -7.70 11.07
N ALA A 21 7.65 -7.44 10.67
CA ALA A 21 6.55 -8.41 10.79
C ALA A 21 6.18 -9.13 9.48
N VAL A 22 7.15 -9.29 8.56
CA VAL A 22 7.03 -10.27 7.49
C VAL A 22 7.51 -11.60 8.11
N PRO A 23 6.60 -12.53 8.42
CA PRO A 23 7.01 -13.79 9.04
C PRO A 23 7.97 -14.55 8.12
N GLU A 24 8.73 -15.48 8.67
CA GLU A 24 9.60 -16.33 7.85
C GLU A 24 8.81 -16.99 6.71
N GLY A 25 9.45 -17.07 5.54
CA GLY A 25 8.83 -17.56 4.32
C GLY A 25 7.77 -16.64 3.70
N HIS A 26 7.51 -15.46 4.26
CA HIS A 26 6.66 -14.45 3.62
C HIS A 26 7.47 -13.41 2.86
N THR A 27 6.82 -12.80 1.89
CA THR A 27 7.30 -11.70 1.07
C THR A 27 6.41 -10.49 1.28
N PHE A 28 7.03 -9.31 1.29
CA PHE A 28 6.33 -8.03 1.27
C PHE A 28 6.68 -7.27 -0.02
N LYS A 29 5.67 -6.74 -0.71
CA LYS A 29 5.83 -5.79 -1.81
C LYS A 29 5.13 -4.49 -1.42
N GLY A 30 5.74 -3.35 -1.78
CA GLY A 30 5.19 -2.04 -1.51
C GLY A 30 5.43 -1.08 -2.66
N PHE A 31 4.47 -0.20 -2.93
CA PHE A 31 4.49 0.78 -4.00
C PHE A 31 4.00 2.14 -3.48
N PRO A 32 4.92 3.03 -3.05
CA PRO A 32 4.59 4.39 -2.66
C PRO A 32 4.47 5.31 -3.88
N VAL A 33 3.44 6.15 -3.91
CA VAL A 33 3.15 7.12 -4.97
C VAL A 33 2.71 8.45 -4.34
N LEU A 34 3.19 9.56 -4.89
CA LEU A 34 2.76 10.90 -4.51
C LEU A 34 1.89 11.50 -5.61
N PHE A 35 0.70 11.97 -5.25
CA PHE A 35 -0.25 12.61 -6.16
C PHE A 35 -0.36 14.10 -5.83
N GLY A 36 -0.34 14.96 -6.85
CA GLY A 36 -0.62 16.39 -6.73
C GLY A 36 -2.09 16.78 -6.92
N VAL A 37 -2.98 15.79 -6.91
CA VAL A 37 -4.43 15.97 -7.09
C VAL A 37 -5.16 15.43 -5.87
N LEU A 38 -6.29 16.02 -5.50
CA LEU A 38 -7.18 15.49 -4.45
C LEU A 38 -8.39 14.79 -5.08
N SER A 39 -8.14 13.81 -5.94
CA SER A 39 -9.19 13.02 -6.61
C SER A 39 -8.91 11.52 -6.47
N PRO A 40 -9.62 10.81 -5.57
CA PRO A 40 -9.44 9.37 -5.38
C PRO A 40 -9.65 8.56 -6.67
N ARG A 41 -10.55 9.03 -7.54
CA ARG A 41 -10.83 8.37 -8.83
C ARG A 41 -9.62 8.44 -9.76
N LEU A 42 -9.00 9.61 -9.88
CA LEU A 42 -7.79 9.77 -10.70
C LEU A 42 -6.62 9.00 -10.11
N MET A 43 -6.44 9.03 -8.78
CA MET A 43 -5.40 8.24 -8.11
C MET A 43 -5.57 6.74 -8.36
N MET A 44 -6.80 6.23 -8.23
CA MET A 44 -7.09 4.81 -8.49
C MET A 44 -6.83 4.45 -9.94
N GLN A 45 -7.21 5.30 -10.89
CA GLN A 45 -6.92 5.07 -12.31
C GLN A 45 -5.40 4.98 -12.54
N THR A 46 -4.61 5.90 -12.00
CA THR A 46 -3.14 5.84 -12.09
C THR A 46 -2.57 4.56 -11.48
N LEU A 47 -3.12 4.10 -10.34
CA LEU A 47 -2.70 2.83 -9.74
C LEU A 47 -3.08 1.62 -10.60
N LEU A 48 -4.23 1.63 -11.27
CA LEU A 48 -4.64 0.54 -12.17
C LEU A 48 -3.83 0.50 -13.47
N GLU A 49 -3.28 1.64 -13.90
CA GLU A 49 -2.40 1.74 -15.07
C GLU A 49 -0.94 1.35 -14.73
N ALA A 50 -0.54 1.45 -13.46
CA ALA A 50 0.81 1.11 -13.03
C ALA A 50 1.01 -0.41 -12.89
N ALA A 51 1.88 -0.99 -13.71
CA ALA A 51 2.18 -2.44 -13.71
C ALA A 51 2.60 -2.99 -12.33
N VAL A 52 3.35 -2.20 -11.54
CA VAL A 52 3.76 -2.60 -10.18
C VAL A 52 2.57 -2.68 -9.23
N ALA A 53 1.63 -1.73 -9.34
CA ALA A 53 0.44 -1.73 -8.51
C ALA A 53 -0.51 -2.86 -8.89
N THR A 54 -0.68 -3.14 -10.19
CA THR A 54 -1.48 -4.29 -10.64
C THR A 54 -0.85 -5.62 -10.24
N ASP A 55 0.49 -5.76 -10.28
CA ASP A 55 1.18 -6.95 -9.75
C ASP A 55 0.97 -7.13 -8.23
N ILE A 56 1.01 -6.05 -7.47
CA ILE A 56 0.69 -6.08 -6.04
C ILE A 56 -0.76 -6.54 -5.82
N MET A 57 -1.73 -5.96 -6.52
CA MET A 57 -3.14 -6.34 -6.42
C MET A 57 -3.43 -7.77 -6.89
N ALA A 58 -2.71 -8.25 -7.91
CA ALA A 58 -2.86 -9.58 -8.48
C ALA A 58 -1.99 -10.65 -7.80
N THR A 59 -1.31 -10.30 -6.70
CA THR A 59 -0.39 -11.22 -6.01
C THR A 59 -1.11 -12.49 -5.54
N ARG A 60 -0.48 -13.64 -5.82
CA ARG A 60 -0.97 -14.98 -5.44
C ARG A 60 0.00 -15.64 -4.46
N GLY A 61 -0.56 -16.38 -3.52
CA GLY A 61 0.17 -17.14 -2.52
C GLY A 61 -0.75 -17.53 -1.36
N ASP A 62 -0.17 -18.04 -0.29
CA ASP A 62 -0.90 -18.25 0.97
C ASP A 62 -0.83 -16.98 1.83
N HIS A 63 -1.77 -16.81 2.75
CA HIS A 63 -1.80 -15.68 3.69
C HIS A 63 -1.64 -14.29 3.03
N VAL A 64 -2.24 -14.12 1.84
CA VAL A 64 -2.22 -12.84 1.12
C VAL A 64 -3.01 -11.79 1.92
N ALA A 65 -2.33 -10.72 2.29
CA ALA A 65 -2.88 -9.56 2.98
C ALA A 65 -2.50 -8.30 2.21
N LEU A 66 -3.48 -7.70 1.55
CA LEU A 66 -3.35 -6.40 0.87
C LEU A 66 -3.52 -5.26 1.87
N GLY A 67 -2.82 -4.16 1.64
CA GLY A 67 -2.91 -2.95 2.46
C GLY A 67 -2.75 -1.70 1.63
N VAL A 68 -3.46 -0.65 2.03
CA VAL A 68 -3.32 0.70 1.47
C VAL A 68 -3.18 1.70 2.60
N ARG A 69 -2.26 2.65 2.45
CA ARG A 69 -2.11 3.78 3.36
C ARG A 69 -2.13 5.07 2.58
N CYS A 70 -2.91 6.03 3.04
CA CYS A 70 -2.97 7.37 2.46
C CYS A 70 -2.60 8.42 3.51
N ARG A 71 -1.89 9.47 3.09
CA ARG A 71 -1.62 10.66 3.89
C ARG A 71 -1.75 11.90 3.02
N VAL A 72 -2.67 12.79 3.41
CA VAL A 72 -2.91 14.04 2.72
C VAL A 72 -2.10 15.15 3.40
N PHE A 73 -1.36 15.90 2.60
CA PHE A 73 -0.65 17.10 2.99
C PHE A 73 -1.32 18.28 2.30
N SER A 74 -1.90 19.19 3.08
CA SER A 74 -2.54 20.39 2.55
C SER A 74 -1.59 21.58 2.69
N TYR A 75 -1.41 22.30 1.60
CA TYR A 75 -0.59 23.50 1.50
C TYR A 75 -1.51 24.73 1.30
N PRO A 76 -0.98 25.95 1.46
CA PRO A 76 -1.69 27.16 1.04
C PRO A 76 -2.14 27.09 -0.43
N GLU A 77 -3.08 27.95 -0.82
CA GLU A 77 -3.58 28.06 -2.20
C GLU A 77 -4.29 26.79 -2.73
N ASP A 78 -5.01 26.07 -1.86
CA ASP A 78 -5.77 24.85 -2.20
C ASP A 78 -4.93 23.76 -2.90
N THR A 79 -3.62 23.77 -2.65
CA THR A 79 -2.70 22.76 -3.18
C THR A 79 -2.59 21.58 -2.22
N HIS A 80 -2.80 20.37 -2.74
CA HIS A 80 -2.73 19.14 -1.95
C HIS A 80 -1.70 18.17 -2.52
N ALA A 81 -0.91 17.56 -1.64
CA ALA A 81 -0.10 16.41 -1.98
C ALA A 81 -0.64 15.18 -1.23
N VAL A 82 -0.99 14.12 -1.94
CA VAL A 82 -1.51 12.88 -1.35
C VAL A 82 -0.49 11.78 -1.55
N TRP A 83 0.12 11.35 -0.45
CA TRP A 83 1.01 10.20 -0.45
C TRP A 83 0.18 8.94 -0.23
N VAL A 84 0.26 7.99 -1.15
CA VAL A 84 -0.42 6.71 -1.11
C VAL A 84 0.64 5.60 -1.16
N MET A 85 0.49 4.56 -0.35
CA MET A 85 1.29 3.35 -0.47
C MET A 85 0.39 2.14 -0.55
N LEU A 86 0.48 1.44 -1.68
CA LEU A 86 -0.13 0.14 -1.88
C LEU A 86 0.87 -0.94 -1.44
N ALA A 87 0.41 -1.98 -0.76
CA ALA A 87 1.28 -3.05 -0.29
C ALA A 87 0.57 -4.40 -0.26
N VAL A 88 1.37 -5.47 -0.28
CA VAL A 88 0.91 -6.83 -0.02
C VAL A 88 1.95 -7.57 0.81
N LYS A 89 1.48 -8.36 1.76
CA LYS A 89 2.24 -9.40 2.46
C LYS A 89 1.65 -10.75 2.07
N TYR A 90 2.47 -11.73 1.73
CA TYR A 90 2.00 -13.06 1.37
C TYR A 90 3.09 -14.10 1.55
N ARG A 91 2.74 -15.38 1.66
CA ARG A 91 3.67 -16.50 1.60
C ARG A 91 3.69 -17.04 0.15
N PRO A 92 4.83 -17.02 -0.56
CA PRO A 92 4.92 -17.61 -1.88
C PRO A 92 4.64 -19.11 -1.81
N VAL A 93 3.77 -19.61 -2.69
CA VAL A 93 3.61 -21.05 -2.88
C VAL A 93 4.75 -21.49 -3.80
N PRO A 94 5.57 -22.49 -3.42
CA PRO A 94 6.56 -23.05 -4.32
C PRO A 94 5.84 -23.46 -5.60
N ALA A 95 6.43 -23.19 -6.76
CA ALA A 95 5.97 -23.86 -7.97
C ALA A 95 6.13 -25.36 -7.70
N SER A 96 5.04 -26.04 -7.38
CA SER A 96 5.01 -27.51 -7.33
C SER A 96 5.70 -27.97 -8.60
N VAL A 97 6.77 -28.76 -8.47
CA VAL A 97 7.39 -29.44 -9.60
C VAL A 97 6.24 -30.03 -10.39
N ARG A 98 5.97 -29.45 -11.56
CA ARG A 98 5.00 -29.99 -12.50
C ARG A 98 5.62 -31.31 -12.95
N ALA A 99 5.26 -32.38 -12.24
CA ALA A 99 5.46 -33.74 -12.71
C ALA A 99 4.53 -33.98 -13.89
#